data_AF-A0A131Z9B7-F1
#
_entry.id   AF-A0A131Z9B7-F1
#
_cell.length_a   1.000
_cell.length_b   1.000
_cell.length_c   1.000
_cell.angle_alpha   90.00
_cell.angle_beta   90.00
_cell.angle_gamma   90.00
#
_symmetry.space_group_name_H-M   'P 1'
#
loop_
_entity.id
_entity.type
_entity.pdbx_description
1 polymer ?
#
loop_
_entity_poly.entity_id
_entity_poly.type
_entity_poly.pdbx_seq_one_letter_code
_entity_poly.pdbx_strand_id
1 'polypeptide(L)'
;MYLNGAAQSRANLFTDDRAASHVSTMLRMSALAVLLVLAISLQDASAQGKPSLCYLPPIRGLCYAYFPSYYYDSSSGTCRNFIYGGCQGNENRFSSREECLQTCG
;
A
#
# COMPACT_ATOMS: atom_id res chain seq x y z
N MET A 1 71.21 -9.77 -45.16
CA MET A 1 70.13 -9.35 -46.09
C MET A 1 68.91 -10.20 -45.72
N TYR A 2 68.01 -9.70 -44.85
CA TYR A 2 66.66 -9.14 -45.19
C TYR A 2 65.85 -10.15 -46.06
N LEU A 3 64.64 -10.66 -45.77
CA LEU A 3 63.51 -10.34 -44.85
C LEU A 3 62.46 -11.49 -44.86
N ASN A 4 61.47 -11.37 -43.95
CA ASN A 4 60.05 -11.82 -44.02
C ASN A 4 59.73 -13.22 -43.45
N GLY A 5 58.71 -13.42 -42.61
CA GLY A 5 57.68 -12.51 -42.11
C GLY A 5 56.88 -13.19 -40.98
N ALA A 6 56.62 -12.44 -39.90
CA ALA A 6 55.77 -12.86 -38.81
C ALA A 6 54.31 -12.46 -39.11
N ALA A 7 53.42 -13.44 -39.14
CA ALA A 7 51.98 -13.23 -39.21
C ALA A 7 51.38 -13.23 -37.80
N GLN A 8 50.70 -12.11 -37.49
CA GLN A 8 49.51 -11.95 -36.66
C GLN A 8 49.47 -12.49 -35.21
N SER A 9 49.33 -11.58 -34.23
CA SER A 9 48.14 -11.59 -33.36
C SER A 9 47.98 -10.29 -32.55
N ARG A 10 46.90 -9.59 -32.88
CA ARG A 10 45.93 -8.91 -32.01
C ARG A 10 46.39 -7.73 -31.14
N ALA A 11 45.93 -6.57 -31.61
CA ALA A 11 45.69 -5.36 -30.86
C ALA A 11 44.80 -5.56 -29.61
N ASN A 12 44.94 -4.60 -28.69
CA ASN A 12 44.08 -4.21 -27.56
C ASN A 12 44.69 -4.44 -26.18
N LEU A 13 45.75 -3.67 -25.88
CA LEU A 13 46.00 -3.19 -24.52
C LEU A 13 45.31 -1.82 -24.38
N PHE A 14 44.69 -1.58 -23.22
CA PHE A 14 44.20 -0.30 -22.64
C PHE A 14 42.67 -0.08 -22.52
N THR A 15 42.21 -0.33 -21.28
CA THR A 15 41.17 0.34 -20.45
C THR A 15 39.68 0.09 -20.70
N ASP A 16 39.09 -0.79 -19.88
CA ASP A 16 37.73 -0.60 -19.34
C ASP A 16 37.57 -1.15 -17.90
N ASP A 17 38.34 -0.61 -16.95
CA ASP A 17 38.15 -0.89 -15.51
C ASP A 17 37.06 0.01 -14.88
N ARG A 18 36.67 1.10 -15.56
CA ARG A 18 35.69 2.06 -15.07
C ARG A 18 34.27 1.54 -15.27
N ALA A 19 33.94 0.95 -16.41
CA ALA A 19 32.62 0.32 -16.60
C ALA A 19 32.44 -0.87 -15.65
N ALA A 20 33.48 -1.65 -15.35
CA ALA A 20 33.40 -2.74 -14.38
C ALA A 20 33.09 -2.23 -12.94
N SER A 21 33.72 -1.14 -12.52
CA SER A 21 33.43 -0.47 -11.23
C SER A 21 32.01 0.13 -11.19
N HIS A 22 31.57 0.75 -12.29
CA HIS A 22 30.21 1.26 -12.44
C HIS A 22 29.16 0.14 -12.48
N VAL A 23 29.41 -0.97 -13.18
CA VAL A 23 28.50 -2.13 -13.22
C VAL A 23 28.40 -2.80 -11.84
N SER A 24 29.51 -2.91 -11.10
CA SER A 24 29.52 -3.45 -9.74
C SER A 24 28.78 -2.55 -8.75
N THR A 25 28.97 -1.24 -8.83
CA THR A 25 28.26 -0.27 -7.99
C THR A 25 26.77 -0.20 -8.35
N MET A 26 26.41 -0.28 -9.63
CA MET A 26 25.01 -0.38 -10.09
C MET A 26 24.33 -1.66 -9.59
N LEU A 27 25.03 -2.80 -9.62
CA LEU A 27 24.53 -4.08 -9.12
C LEU A 27 24.34 -4.08 -7.59
N ARG A 28 25.22 -3.39 -6.85
CA ARG A 28 25.08 -3.20 -5.40
C ARG A 28 23.94 -2.26 -5.03
N MET A 29 23.79 -1.15 -5.76
CA MET A 29 22.72 -0.17 -5.53
C MET A 29 21.35 -0.75 -5.87
N SER A 30 21.23 -1.57 -6.92
CA SER A 30 20.00 -2.27 -7.24
C SER A 30 19.67 -3.36 -6.22
N ALA A 31 20.65 -4.14 -5.75
CA ALA A 31 20.43 -5.12 -4.68
C ALA A 31 19.97 -4.46 -3.36
N LEU A 32 20.57 -3.33 -2.96
CA LEU A 32 20.14 -2.54 -1.80
C LEU A 32 18.73 -1.97 -1.97
N ALA A 33 18.41 -1.43 -3.15
CA ALA A 33 17.07 -0.92 -3.47
C ALA A 33 16.02 -2.04 -3.46
N VAL A 34 16.34 -3.23 -3.99
CA VAL A 34 15.46 -4.41 -3.94
C VAL A 34 15.27 -4.88 -2.50
N LEU A 35 16.32 -4.92 -1.67
CA LEU A 35 16.20 -5.25 -0.24
C LEU A 35 15.36 -4.22 0.53
N LEU A 36 15.51 -2.92 0.22
CA LEU A 36 14.66 -1.85 0.74
C LEU A 36 13.21 -2.02 0.28
N VAL A 37 12.95 -2.28 -1.00
CA VAL A 37 11.59 -2.49 -1.53
C VAL A 37 10.94 -3.75 -0.96
N LEU A 38 11.69 -4.84 -0.78
CA LEU A 38 11.21 -6.07 -0.13
C LEU A 38 10.94 -5.86 1.37
N ALA A 39 11.71 -5.00 2.04
CA ALA A 39 11.45 -4.59 3.43
C ALA A 39 10.27 -3.60 3.55
N ILE A 40 10.07 -2.72 2.56
CA ILE A 40 8.96 -1.76 2.49
C ILE A 40 7.65 -2.47 2.13
N SER A 41 7.69 -3.57 1.37
CA SER A 41 6.52 -4.40 1.03
C SER A 41 5.84 -5.06 2.25
N LEU A 42 6.42 -4.92 3.45
CA LEU A 42 5.90 -5.45 4.72
C LEU A 42 5.31 -4.36 5.65
N GLN A 43 5.23 -3.11 5.20
CA GLN A 43 4.65 -1.97 5.94
C GLN A 43 3.37 -1.56 5.18
N ASP A 44 2.12 -1.71 5.62
CA ASP A 44 1.52 -1.73 6.94
C ASP A 44 0.21 -2.55 6.88
N ALA A 45 0.13 -3.68 7.59
CA ALA A 45 -1.13 -4.42 7.72
C ALA A 45 -2.03 -3.93 8.88
N SER A 46 -1.69 -2.82 9.55
CA SER A 46 -2.53 -2.33 10.67
C SER A 46 -2.45 -0.83 11.03
N ALA A 47 -1.68 0.02 10.36
CA ALA A 47 -1.56 1.43 10.74
C ALA A 47 -2.43 2.42 9.93
N GLN A 48 -3.30 1.96 9.04
CA GLN A 48 -4.31 2.83 8.42
C GLN A 48 -5.48 2.94 9.40
N GLY A 49 -5.67 4.12 10.00
CA GLY A 49 -6.81 4.39 10.88
C GLY A 49 -8.15 4.07 10.21
N LYS A 50 -9.18 3.83 11.02
CA LYS A 50 -10.54 3.50 10.53
C LYS A 50 -11.05 4.55 9.53
N PRO A 51 -11.88 4.17 8.55
CA PRO A 51 -12.51 5.12 7.63
C PRO A 51 -13.17 6.29 8.39
N SER A 52 -13.14 7.50 7.82
CA SER A 52 -13.69 8.69 8.48
C SER A 52 -15.18 8.56 8.84
N LEU A 53 -15.94 7.79 8.05
CA LEU A 53 -17.35 7.49 8.33
C LEU A 53 -17.55 6.85 9.72
N CYS A 54 -16.58 6.08 10.21
CA CYS A 54 -16.67 5.40 11.50
C CYS A 54 -16.69 6.39 12.68
N TYR A 55 -16.37 7.66 12.44
CA TYR A 55 -16.40 8.71 13.46
C TYR A 55 -17.61 9.64 13.33
N LEU A 56 -18.50 9.42 12.35
CA LEU A 56 -19.71 10.21 12.20
C LEU A 56 -20.76 9.79 13.24
N PRO A 57 -21.65 10.69 13.69
CA PRO A 57 -22.76 10.32 14.56
C PRO A 57 -23.82 9.52 13.79
N PRO A 58 -24.64 8.67 14.45
CA PRO A 58 -25.80 8.06 13.80
C PRO A 58 -26.86 9.11 13.47
N ILE A 59 -27.38 9.11 12.23
CA ILE A 59 -28.43 10.03 11.79
C ILE A 59 -29.68 9.24 11.37
N ARG A 60 -30.78 9.43 12.11
CA ARG A 60 -32.10 8.89 11.75
C ARG A 60 -32.63 9.53 10.46
N GLY A 61 -32.39 10.83 10.28
CA GLY A 61 -32.90 11.61 9.15
C GLY A 61 -34.36 12.05 9.33
N LEU A 62 -34.91 12.74 8.33
CA LEU A 62 -36.22 13.42 8.42
C LEU A 62 -37.43 12.52 8.10
N CYS A 63 -37.19 11.37 7.49
CA CYS A 63 -38.25 10.43 7.13
C CYS A 63 -38.64 9.54 8.32
N TYR A 64 -39.82 8.92 8.25
CA TYR A 64 -40.44 8.20 9.37
C TYR A 64 -40.55 6.69 9.16
N ALA A 65 -39.86 6.13 8.15
CA ALA A 65 -39.82 4.68 7.97
C ALA A 65 -39.04 4.00 9.12
N TYR A 66 -39.20 2.69 9.25
CA TYR A 66 -38.57 1.88 10.27
C TYR A 66 -37.55 0.94 9.63
N PHE A 67 -36.31 1.41 9.49
CA PHE A 67 -35.19 0.58 9.04
C PHE A 67 -34.24 0.32 10.21
N PRO A 68 -34.30 -0.86 10.84
CA PRO A 68 -33.27 -1.30 11.77
C PRO A 68 -31.91 -1.25 11.09
N SER A 69 -30.93 -0.61 11.72
CA SER A 69 -29.59 -0.42 11.17
C SER A 69 -28.56 -0.41 12.29
N TYR A 70 -27.29 -0.48 11.92
CA TYR A 70 -26.16 -0.43 12.84
C TYR A 70 -25.29 0.78 12.54
N TYR A 71 -24.67 1.35 13.56
CA TYR A 71 -23.62 2.37 13.42
C TYR A 71 -22.43 1.98 14.30
N TYR A 72 -21.26 2.47 13.95
CA TYR A 72 -20.06 2.32 14.76
C TYR A 72 -20.00 3.41 15.82
N ASP A 73 -19.95 3.02 17.09
CA ASP A 73 -19.70 3.90 18.22
C ASP A 73 -18.20 3.91 18.50
N SER A 74 -17.51 4.93 18.01
CA SER A 74 -16.05 5.07 18.16
C SER A 74 -15.61 5.29 19.60
N SER A 75 -16.52 5.75 20.48
CA SER A 75 -16.21 5.96 21.90
C SER A 75 -16.12 4.65 22.67
N SER A 76 -17.00 3.69 22.35
CA SER A 76 -16.99 2.36 22.96
C SER A 76 -16.22 1.33 22.12
N GLY A 77 -15.90 1.65 20.86
CA GLY A 77 -15.28 0.76 19.91
C GLY A 77 -16.21 -0.36 19.41
N THR A 78 -17.53 -0.15 19.45
CA THR A 78 -18.52 -1.21 19.17
C THR A 78 -19.59 -0.80 18.17
N CYS A 79 -20.12 -1.76 17.42
CA CYS A 79 -21.30 -1.55 16.59
C CYS A 79 -22.60 -1.64 17.41
N ARG A 80 -23.42 -0.59 17.35
CA ARG A 80 -24.68 -0.45 18.10
C ARG A 80 -25.85 -0.29 17.13
N ASN A 81 -27.04 -0.70 17.56
CA ASN A 81 -28.26 -0.60 16.76
C ASN A 81 -28.90 0.79 16.85
N PHE A 82 -29.57 1.21 15.78
CA PHE A 82 -30.44 2.39 15.74
C PHE A 82 -31.51 2.22 14.65
N ILE A 83 -32.45 3.17 14.57
CA ILE A 83 -33.48 3.20 13.51
C ILE A 83 -33.16 4.31 12.52
N TYR A 84 -32.98 3.95 11.25
CA TYR A 84 -32.90 4.88 10.14
C TYR A 84 -34.29 5.16 9.57
N GLY A 85 -34.58 6.44 9.36
CA GLY A 85 -35.87 6.95 8.91
C GLY A 85 -36.13 6.78 7.41
N GLY A 86 -35.11 6.41 6.62
CA GLY A 86 -35.23 6.14 5.19
C GLY A 86 -34.73 7.27 4.27
N CYS A 87 -34.41 8.46 4.79
CA CYS A 87 -33.80 9.54 4.01
C CYS A 87 -32.88 10.41 4.87
N GLN A 88 -31.94 11.13 4.22
CA GLN A 88 -31.04 12.10 4.86
C GLN A 88 -30.23 11.54 6.06
N GLY A 89 -29.73 10.32 5.93
CA GLY A 89 -28.71 9.77 6.83
C GLY A 89 -27.29 10.11 6.38
N ASN A 90 -26.31 9.47 6.99
CA ASN A 90 -24.91 9.48 6.55
C ASN A 90 -24.38 8.05 6.35
N GLU A 91 -23.07 7.92 6.15
CA GLU A 91 -22.37 6.67 5.85
C GLU A 91 -22.06 5.81 7.08
N ASN A 92 -22.21 6.33 8.31
CA ASN A 92 -22.13 5.49 9.52
C ASN A 92 -23.45 4.75 9.75
N ARG A 93 -23.87 3.98 8.75
CA ARG A 93 -25.10 3.19 8.74
C ARG A 93 -24.88 1.92 7.93
N PHE A 94 -25.01 0.79 8.62
CA PHE A 94 -24.83 -0.54 8.08
C PHE A 94 -26.11 -1.36 8.24
N SER A 95 -26.31 -2.32 7.34
CA SER A 95 -27.47 -3.21 7.35
C SER A 95 -27.38 -4.32 8.40
N SER A 96 -26.14 -4.68 8.78
CA SER A 96 -25.84 -5.74 9.74
C SER A 96 -24.73 -5.32 10.71
N ARG A 97 -24.63 -6.04 11.84
CA ARG A 97 -23.55 -5.83 12.81
C ARG A 97 -22.20 -6.24 12.24
N GLU A 98 -22.19 -7.30 11.43
CA GLU A 98 -21.01 -7.87 10.79
C GLU A 98 -20.40 -6.90 9.79
N GLU A 99 -21.21 -6.28 8.93
CA GLU A 99 -20.78 -5.25 7.99
C GLU A 99 -20.14 -4.05 8.71
N CYS A 100 -20.77 -3.61 9.80
CA CYS A 100 -20.24 -2.54 10.64
C CYS A 100 -18.87 -2.90 11.23
N LEU A 101 -18.70 -4.13 11.76
CA LEU A 101 -17.44 -4.58 12.34
C LEU A 101 -16.35 -4.81 11.28
N GLN A 102 -16.71 -5.30 10.11
CA GLN A 102 -15.76 -5.44 9.00
C GLN A 102 -15.24 -4.07 8.52
N THR A 103 -16.09 -3.05 8.56
CA THR A 103 -15.73 -1.71 8.09
C THR A 103 -15.01 -0.89 9.15
N CYS A 104 -15.44 -0.98 10.41
CA CYS A 104 -15.03 -0.08 11.48
C CYS A 104 -14.49 -0.78 12.75
N GLY A 105 -14.50 -2.11 12.81
CA GLY A 105 -14.07 -2.92 13.97
C GLY A 105 -12.63 -2.67 14.39
#